data_AF-A0A7S2HQP2-F1
#
_entry.id   AF-A0A7S2HQP2-F1
#
_cell.length_a   1.000
_cell.length_b   1.000
_cell.length_c   1.000
_cell.angle_alpha   90.00
_cell.angle_beta   90.00
_cell.angle_gamma   90.00
#
_symmetry.space_group_name_H-M   'P 1'
#
loop_
_entity.id
_entity.type
_entity.pdbx_description
1 polymer ?
#
loop_
_entity_poly.entity_id
_entity_poly.type
_entity_poly.pdbx_seq_one_letter_code
_entity_poly.pdbx_strand_id
1 'polypeptide(L)'
;GFTDLDDLGLPFAVQCCVKATISAGFSSNAPALFVLTRCAADLLAEHGSERLREFYLPKMRTGEWMGTMALSETHAGSSLRTIRTSATPTGVDNGLGEEYAIKGEKMWTT
;
A
#
# COMPACT_ATOMS: atom_id res chain seq x y z
N GLY A 1 15.99 9.41 -19.55
CA GLY A 1 15.36 10.69 -19.85
C GLY A 1 14.07 10.76 -19.09
N PHE A 2 13.99 11.66 -18.11
CA PHE A 2 12.77 12.09 -17.41
C PHE A 2 11.76 10.98 -17.02
N THR A 3 12.13 10.12 -16.07
CA THR A 3 11.24 9.08 -15.52
C THR A 3 11.21 9.07 -13.98
N ASP A 4 11.48 10.22 -13.34
CA ASP A 4 11.45 10.40 -11.87
C ASP A 4 10.27 11.28 -11.41
N LEU A 5 9.18 11.31 -12.17
CA LEU A 5 7.96 12.00 -11.78
C LEU A 5 6.96 11.02 -11.18
N ASP A 6 6.43 11.37 -10.01
CA ASP A 6 5.32 10.64 -9.40
C ASP A 6 3.99 10.96 -10.09
N ASP A 7 2.91 10.38 -9.58
CA ASP A 7 1.54 10.60 -10.04
C ASP A 7 1.07 12.07 -9.96
N LEU A 8 1.76 12.90 -9.17
CA LEU A 8 1.56 14.35 -9.09
C LEU A 8 2.45 15.14 -10.06
N GLY A 9 3.31 14.46 -10.83
CA GLY A 9 4.22 15.10 -11.79
C GLY A 9 5.39 15.84 -11.12
N LEU A 10 5.71 15.55 -9.86
CA LEU A 10 6.74 16.25 -9.11
C LEU A 10 8.06 15.48 -9.13
N PRO A 11 9.21 16.17 -9.26
CA PRO A 11 10.51 15.54 -9.11
C PRO A 11 10.65 14.90 -7.72
N PHE A 12 11.25 13.71 -7.65
CA PHE A 12 11.49 12.98 -6.41
C PHE A 12 12.12 13.85 -5.29
N ALA A 13 13.05 14.74 -5.65
CA ALA A 13 13.69 15.65 -4.70
C ALA A 13 12.69 16.58 -3.97
N VAL A 14 11.68 17.10 -4.69
CA VAL A 14 10.65 17.97 -4.10
C VAL A 14 9.79 17.18 -3.12
N GLN A 15 9.45 15.95 -3.46
CA GLN A 15 8.67 15.06 -2.59
C GLN A 15 9.43 14.76 -1.29
N CYS A 16 10.75 14.52 -1.37
CA CYS A 16 11.59 14.31 -0.20
C CYS A 16 11.58 15.51 0.75
N CYS A 17 11.68 16.73 0.21
CA CYS A 17 11.60 17.95 1.02
C CYS A 17 10.25 18.09 1.72
N VAL A 18 9.14 17.90 1.00
CA VAL A 18 7.79 17.99 1.58
C VAL A 18 7.59 16.96 2.69
N LYS A 19 8.01 15.71 2.46
CA LYS A 19 7.96 14.64 3.47
C LYS A 19 8.78 15.00 4.72
N ALA A 20 9.98 15.55 4.53
CA ALA A 20 10.84 15.97 5.64
C ALA A 20 10.19 17.10 6.46
N THR A 21 9.56 18.08 5.82
CA THR A 21 8.87 19.18 6.52
C THR A 21 7.65 18.69 7.30
N ILE A 22 6.84 17.79 6.73
CA ILE A 22 5.68 17.21 7.42
C ILE A 22 6.15 16.38 8.63
N SER A 23 7.20 15.57 8.46
CA SER A 23 7.80 14.78 9.55
C SER A 23 8.39 15.67 10.67
N ALA A 24 8.99 16.81 10.32
CA ALA A 24 9.51 17.76 11.29
C ALA A 24 8.40 18.47 12.10
N GLY A 25 7.22 18.67 11.50
CA GLY A 25 6.07 19.31 12.16
C GLY A 25 5.20 18.36 12.99
N PHE A 26 5.21 17.06 12.69
CA PHE A 26 4.38 16.05 13.33
C PHE A 26 5.23 14.85 13.76
N SER A 27 5.41 14.67 15.07
CA SER A 27 6.13 13.52 15.66
C SER A 27 5.34 12.21 15.69
N SER A 28 4.12 12.18 15.11
CA SER A 28 3.20 11.03 15.12
C SER A 28 3.27 10.23 13.82
N ASN A 29 2.57 9.09 13.75
CA ASN A 29 2.51 8.20 12.59
C ASN A 29 1.83 8.80 11.33
N ALA A 30 1.35 10.04 11.38
CA ALA A 30 0.63 10.67 10.27
C ALA A 30 1.42 10.72 8.95
N PRO A 31 2.73 11.05 8.92
CA PRO A 31 3.52 10.99 7.69
C PRO A 31 3.64 9.56 7.14
N ALA A 32 3.67 8.55 8.02
CA ALA A 32 3.76 7.15 7.62
C ALA A 32 2.51 6.68 6.88
N LEU A 33 1.31 7.15 7.27
CA LEU A 33 0.05 6.80 6.58
C LEU A 33 0.05 7.23 5.11
N PHE A 34 0.52 8.44 4.81
CA PHE A 34 0.60 8.94 3.42
C PHE A 34 1.64 8.18 2.60
N VAL A 35 2.80 7.89 3.21
CA VAL A 35 3.84 7.09 2.54
C VAL A 35 3.35 5.68 2.26
N LEU A 36 2.70 5.03 3.23
CA LEU A 36 2.18 3.67 3.08
C LEU A 36 1.05 3.59 2.06
N THR A 37 0.14 4.58 2.06
CA THR A 37 -0.93 4.66 1.06
C THR A 37 -0.35 4.78 -0.34
N ARG A 38 0.68 5.62 -0.52
CA ARG A 38 1.39 5.73 -1.80
C ARG A 38 2.07 4.42 -2.18
N CYS A 39 2.83 3.80 -1.28
CA CYS A 39 3.50 2.52 -1.58
C CYS A 39 2.49 1.43 -1.98
N ALA A 40 1.33 1.38 -1.32
CA ALA A 40 0.26 0.45 -1.67
C ALA A 40 -0.34 0.77 -3.06
N ALA A 41 -0.54 2.06 -3.39
CA ALA A 41 -1.00 2.48 -4.71
C ALA A 41 0.03 2.16 -5.82
N ASP A 42 1.32 2.38 -5.56
CA ASP A 42 2.41 2.08 -6.50
C ASP A 42 2.49 0.57 -6.77
N LEU A 43 2.42 -0.27 -5.73
CA LEU A 43 2.35 -1.73 -5.88
C LEU A 43 1.15 -2.17 -6.71
N LEU A 44 -0.01 -1.54 -6.50
CA LEU A 44 -1.20 -1.87 -7.28
C LEU A 44 -1.08 -1.39 -8.73
N ALA A 45 -0.47 -0.23 -8.96
CA ALA A 45 -0.22 0.30 -10.29
C ALA A 45 0.77 -0.57 -11.09
N GLU A 46 1.75 -1.17 -10.42
CA GLU A 46 2.74 -2.04 -11.07
C GLU A 46 2.21 -3.47 -11.27
N HIS A 47 1.62 -4.07 -10.23
CA HIS A 47 1.29 -5.50 -10.21
C HIS A 47 -0.20 -5.84 -10.26
N GLY A 48 -1.10 -4.88 -10.03
CA GLY A 48 -2.54 -5.10 -10.07
C GLY A 48 -3.04 -5.38 -11.49
N SER A 49 -4.16 -6.08 -11.63
CA SER A 49 -4.88 -6.18 -12.90
C SER A 49 -5.48 -4.83 -13.29
N GLU A 50 -5.83 -4.65 -14.57
CA GLU A 50 -6.45 -3.42 -15.07
C GLU A 50 -7.71 -3.05 -14.26
N ARG A 51 -8.59 -4.02 -14.01
CA ARG A 51 -9.81 -3.83 -13.21
C ARG A 51 -9.52 -3.39 -11.78
N LEU A 52 -8.50 -3.97 -11.13
CA LEU A 52 -8.10 -3.55 -9.79
C LEU A 52 -7.55 -2.11 -9.79
N ARG A 53 -6.73 -1.76 -10.79
CA ARG A 53 -6.19 -0.40 -10.92
C ARG A 53 -7.30 0.63 -11.08
N GLU A 54 -8.24 0.38 -12.00
CA GLU A 54 -9.38 1.28 -12.25
C GLU A 54 -10.28 1.47 -11.03
N PHE A 55 -10.46 0.41 -10.23
CA PHE A 55 -11.33 0.47 -9.05
C PHE A 55 -10.69 1.19 -7.86
N TYR A 56 -9.44 0.86 -7.53
CA TYR A 56 -8.80 1.33 -6.29
C TYR A 56 -7.97 2.61 -6.46
N LEU A 57 -7.20 2.76 -7.55
CA LEU A 57 -6.24 3.86 -7.70
C LEU A 57 -6.90 5.26 -7.66
N PRO A 58 -8.06 5.51 -8.28
CA PRO A 58 -8.69 6.82 -8.22
C PRO A 58 -8.96 7.28 -6.79
N LYS A 59 -9.42 6.37 -5.92
CA LYS A 59 -9.74 6.67 -4.52
C LYS A 59 -8.51 6.74 -3.61
N MET A 60 -7.48 5.95 -3.90
CA MET A 60 -6.22 6.02 -3.16
C MET A 60 -5.47 7.32 -3.45
N ARG A 61 -5.49 7.78 -4.71
CA ARG A 61 -4.81 9.02 -5.14
C ARG A 61 -5.48 10.29 -4.60
N THR A 62 -6.81 10.28 -4.44
CA THR A 62 -7.53 11.39 -3.80
C THR A 62 -7.40 11.39 -2.28
N GLY A 63 -6.87 10.30 -1.69
CA GLY A 63 -6.80 10.11 -0.25
C GLY A 63 -8.14 9.75 0.39
N GLU A 64 -9.19 9.45 -0.40
CA GLU A 64 -10.47 8.92 0.13
C GLU A 64 -10.20 7.57 0.81
N TRP A 65 -9.36 6.74 0.19
CA TRP A 65 -8.95 5.45 0.72
C TRP A 65 -7.46 5.43 1.07
N MET A 66 -7.16 5.01 2.29
CA MET A 66 -5.80 4.81 2.76
C MET A 66 -5.36 3.35 2.59
N GLY A 67 -4.06 3.15 2.43
CA GLY A 67 -3.43 1.84 2.27
C GLY A 67 -2.32 1.61 3.29
N THR A 68 -2.05 0.35 3.59
CA THR A 68 -0.97 -0.06 4.49
C THR A 68 -0.38 -1.40 4.06
N MET A 69 0.73 -1.78 4.69
CA MET A 69 1.43 -3.04 4.45
C MET A 69 1.29 -3.97 5.66
N ALA A 70 0.42 -4.97 5.54
CA ALA A 70 0.15 -5.92 6.62
C ALA A 70 1.01 -7.19 6.46
N LEU A 71 2.31 -7.07 6.75
CA LEU A 71 3.30 -8.14 6.50
C LEU A 71 3.56 -9.02 7.74
N SER A 72 4.05 -8.41 8.82
CA SER A 72 4.54 -9.10 10.02
C SER A 72 3.44 -9.80 10.81
N GLU A 73 3.79 -10.90 11.46
CA GLU A 73 2.93 -11.69 12.36
C GLU A 73 3.58 -11.87 13.72
N THR A 74 2.81 -12.18 14.76
CA THR A 74 3.28 -12.28 16.17
C THR A 74 4.58 -13.10 16.32
N HIS A 75 4.74 -14.17 15.54
CA HIS A 75 5.91 -15.04 15.52
C HIS A 75 6.91 -14.77 14.38
N ALA A 76 6.59 -13.87 13.44
CA ALA A 76 7.37 -13.60 12.23
C ALA A 76 7.51 -12.09 11.95
N GLY A 77 8.63 -11.52 12.39
CA GLY A 77 9.05 -10.16 12.04
C GLY A 77 9.90 -10.12 10.76
N SER A 78 11.22 -10.34 10.90
CA SER A 78 12.16 -10.26 9.75
C SER A 78 12.06 -11.42 8.77
N SER A 79 11.55 -12.58 9.19
CA SER A 79 11.43 -13.78 8.37
C SER A 79 10.02 -13.91 7.79
N LEU A 80 9.71 -13.13 6.74
CA LEU A 80 8.38 -13.18 6.09
C LEU A 80 8.06 -14.54 5.44
N ARG A 81 9.07 -15.38 5.20
CA ARG A 81 8.85 -16.73 4.65
C ARG A 81 8.16 -17.68 5.63
N THR A 82 8.12 -17.36 6.92
CA THR A 82 7.50 -18.19 7.96
C THR A 82 6.14 -17.70 8.42
N ILE A 83 5.51 -16.79 7.67
CA ILE A 83 4.14 -16.36 7.94
C ILE A 83 3.16 -17.54 7.80
N ARG A 84 2.09 -17.49 8.59
CA ARG A 84 1.02 -18.48 8.65
C ARG A 84 -0.28 -17.97 8.04
N THR A 85 -0.40 -16.66 7.76
CA THR A 85 -1.56 -16.14 7.02
C THR A 85 -1.71 -16.92 5.72
N SER A 86 -2.93 -17.39 5.47
CA SER A 86 -3.27 -18.19 4.30
C SER A 86 -4.42 -17.54 3.53
N ALA A 87 -4.45 -17.80 2.23
CA ALA A 87 -5.48 -17.36 1.31
C ALA A 87 -6.08 -18.60 0.63
N THR A 88 -7.38 -18.82 0.80
CA THR A 88 -8.08 -19.97 0.20
C THR A 88 -9.02 -19.46 -0.89
N PRO A 89 -8.95 -19.99 -2.13
CA PRO A 89 -9.87 -19.56 -3.18
C PRO A 89 -11.30 -19.93 -2.79
N THR A 90 -12.22 -19.00 -2.98
CA THR A 90 -13.65 -19.19 -2.68
C THR A 90 -14.42 -19.79 -3.86
N GLY A 91 -13.85 -19.69 -5.08
CA GLY A 91 -14.51 -20.05 -6.33
C GLY A 91 -15.47 -18.98 -6.87
N VAL A 92 -15.51 -17.80 -6.25
CA VAL A 92 -16.34 -16.66 -6.68
C VAL A 92 -15.46 -15.65 -7.42
N ASP A 93 -15.92 -15.17 -8.58
CA ASP A 93 -15.39 -13.96 -9.23
C ASP A 93 -16.28 -12.78 -8.86
N ASN A 94 -15.71 -11.80 -8.17
CA ASN A 94 -16.43 -10.63 -7.68
C ASN A 94 -16.48 -9.46 -8.70
N GLY A 95 -16.04 -9.71 -9.94
CA GLY A 95 -15.93 -8.71 -11.00
C GLY A 95 -14.57 -8.01 -11.04
N LEU A 96 -13.84 -7.96 -9.92
CA LEU A 96 -12.45 -7.46 -9.84
C LEU A 96 -11.42 -8.59 -9.99
N GLY A 97 -11.82 -9.83 -9.73
CA GLY A 97 -11.04 -11.05 -9.88
C GLY A 97 -11.56 -12.19 -9.01
N GLU A 98 -10.80 -13.27 -8.96
CA GLU A 98 -11.07 -14.38 -8.04
C GLU A 98 -11.00 -13.91 -6.59
N GLU A 99 -12.02 -14.25 -5.81
CA GLU A 99 -12.10 -13.93 -4.40
C GLU A 99 -11.40 -15.00 -3.56
N TYR A 100 -10.58 -14.53 -2.60
CA TYR A 100 -9.84 -15.36 -1.67
C TYR A 100 -10.27 -15.07 -0.23
N ALA A 101 -10.56 -16.13 0.53
CA ALA A 101 -10.78 -16.05 1.96
C ALA A 101 -9.42 -16.01 2.68
N ILE A 102 -9.11 -14.87 3.31
CA ILE A 102 -7.86 -14.67 4.05
C ILE A 102 -8.06 -15.04 5.52
N LYS A 103 -7.18 -15.87 6.08
CA LYS A 103 -7.17 -16.23 7.50
C LYS A 103 -5.76 -16.08 8.08
N GLY A 104 -5.63 -15.26 9.11
CA GLY A 104 -4.37 -15.02 9.80
C GLY A 104 -4.47 -13.84 10.77
N GLU A 105 -3.34 -13.48 11.36
CA GLU A 105 -3.20 -12.30 12.21
C GLU A 105 -1.98 -11.50 11.77
N LYS A 106 -2.05 -10.17 11.94
CA LYS A 106 -0.96 -9.25 11.60
C LYS A 106 -0.63 -8.39 12.79
N MET A 107 0.65 -8.07 12.94
CA MET A 107 1.16 -7.21 14.00
C MET A 107 1.85 -5.99 13.40
N TRP A 108 1.82 -4.89 14.14
CA TRP A 108 2.59 -3.68 13.85
C TRP A 108 2.22 -3.03 12.52
N THR A 109 0.96 -3.18 12.13
CA THR A 109 0.39 -2.49 10.97
C THR A 109 0.10 -1.04 11.35
N THR A 110 0.75 -0.12 10.64
CA THR A 110 0.58 1.33 10.81
C THR A 110 -0.63 1.83 10.04
#